data_AF-A0AAN8LBD1-F1
#
_entry.id   AF-A0AAN8LBD1-F1
#
_cell.length_a   1.000
_cell.length_b   1.000
_cell.length_c   1.000
_cell.angle_alpha   90.00
_cell.angle_beta   90.00
_cell.angle_gamma   90.00
#
_symmetry.space_group_name_H-M   'P 1'
#
loop_
_entity.id
_entity.type
_entity.pdbx_description
1 polymer ?
#
loop_
_entity_poly.entity_id
_entity_poly.type
_entity_poly.pdbx_seq_one_letter_code
_entity_poly.pdbx_strand_id
1 'polypeptide(L)'
;MRSIRSFANDDCHVMAKHADIYPSPEELEAVQKLVSTVECALKQVSDWMDNLNASLSKAPTTTTTTDVNAAGDSTGTHGSTKPQSVSILCGVMRVGLVAKGLLVKGDLDLELVLMCRDKPTKLLLYTVSANLPLQLQTLTEDKYEVRSSVSESAIWVVNVNDPKFSLKVTLSSLAMRDEHTAIDQEEGVKVEELDEVLDGWRCRAALATLRHTKWFQARVTNLKSCVIVMRIFRDMCNRLTVWEPLKGWPLELICEKAIATCNRPLGPGEALRRVMECIASGILLPDGPGVHDPCEKEPTDTLTVITGQQAEAITHNAQHALRLLAFGQLYKVLNMNPLTPTKPSHRLSGSDKGTCRKRQHEDRHTDDRQLFKRMKHNLMRVLDSKMMDPHHSMNSLIRLNQVHPGLQYKLLSQSGPVHAPVFTMSVDVHGTVYEASGTSKKTAKLQVALKVLQALGYPAVFNVDLDSLSADERSDGEGRNHRSDRNRMSTISSRNSVTSTDTHESRTPGPLLTAGGKNPVMELNEKRRGLKYQLLSETGGSYDKRFIMEESLYKHTRLRCFLSSKTLR
;
A
#
# COMPACT_ATOMS: atom_id res chain seq x y z
N MET A 1 10.59 37.36 -0.14
CA MET A 1 9.89 36.06 -0.22
C MET A 1 10.78 35.09 -1.00
N ARG A 2 11.31 34.04 -0.34
CA ARG A 2 12.08 33.00 -1.05
C ARG A 2 11.14 32.22 -1.96
N SER A 3 11.53 32.04 -3.22
CA SER A 3 10.82 31.21 -4.19
C SER A 3 10.54 29.83 -3.59
N ILE A 4 9.28 29.39 -3.65
CA ILE A 4 8.88 28.04 -3.26
C ILE A 4 9.72 27.07 -4.10
N ARG A 5 10.70 26.44 -3.47
CA ARG A 5 11.58 25.52 -4.16
C ARG A 5 10.76 24.30 -4.56
N SER A 6 10.76 23.98 -5.85
CA SER A 6 10.15 22.76 -6.34
C SER A 6 10.99 21.57 -5.88
N PHE A 7 10.40 20.69 -5.07
CA PHE A 7 11.00 19.42 -4.66
C PHE A 7 11.09 18.40 -5.82
N ALA A 8 10.56 18.73 -7.01
CA ALA A 8 10.63 17.86 -8.17
C ALA A 8 12.06 17.45 -8.54
N ASN A 9 13.04 18.34 -8.35
CA ASN A 9 14.44 17.99 -8.58
C ASN A 9 14.97 16.99 -7.54
N ASP A 10 14.57 17.15 -6.27
CA ASP A 10 14.97 16.25 -5.19
C ASP A 10 14.33 14.86 -5.42
N ASP A 11 13.06 14.80 -5.85
CA ASP A 11 12.36 13.56 -6.21
C ASP A 11 13.07 12.80 -7.35
N CYS A 12 13.51 13.49 -8.42
CA CYS A 12 14.24 12.86 -9.52
C CYS A 12 15.55 12.20 -9.04
N HIS A 13 16.31 12.86 -8.17
CA HIS A 13 17.56 12.30 -7.64
C HIS A 13 17.29 11.09 -6.74
N VAL A 14 16.28 11.14 -5.88
CA VAL A 14 15.91 9.99 -5.03
C VAL A 14 15.48 8.80 -5.90
N MET A 15 14.65 9.02 -6.91
CA MET A 15 14.20 7.94 -7.79
C MET A 15 15.32 7.38 -8.66
N ALA A 16 16.22 8.22 -9.16
CA ALA A 16 17.39 7.77 -9.90
C ALA A 16 18.35 6.94 -9.03
N LYS A 17 18.61 7.39 -7.79
CA LYS A 17 19.41 6.60 -6.84
C LYS A 17 18.72 5.30 -6.46
N HIS A 18 17.39 5.32 -6.27
CA HIS A 18 16.61 4.13 -5.97
C HIS A 18 16.70 3.10 -7.10
N ALA A 19 16.55 3.52 -8.36
CA ALA A 19 16.70 2.64 -9.52
C ALA A 19 18.13 2.07 -9.64
N ASP A 20 19.15 2.86 -9.30
CA ASP A 20 20.55 2.42 -9.28
C ASP A 20 20.81 1.30 -8.24
N ILE A 21 20.20 1.39 -7.06
CA ILE A 21 20.40 0.41 -5.97
C ILE A 21 19.38 -0.73 -5.95
N TYR A 22 18.33 -0.66 -6.76
CA TYR A 22 17.27 -1.67 -6.78
C TYR A 22 17.77 -2.97 -7.44
N PRO A 23 17.56 -4.16 -6.85
CA PRO A 23 18.01 -5.41 -7.44
C PRO A 23 17.52 -5.60 -8.88
N SER A 24 18.32 -6.27 -9.70
CA SER A 24 17.94 -6.56 -11.08
C SER A 24 16.71 -7.49 -11.13
N PRO A 25 15.93 -7.50 -12.22
CA PRO A 25 14.81 -8.43 -12.36
C PRO A 25 15.24 -9.90 -12.22
N GLU A 26 16.42 -10.25 -12.74
CA GLU A 26 17.02 -11.59 -12.67
C GLU A 26 17.36 -11.97 -11.22
N GLU A 27 17.94 -11.04 -10.44
CA GLU A 27 18.22 -11.24 -9.02
C GLU A 27 16.92 -11.47 -8.23
N LEU A 28 15.87 -10.68 -8.50
CA LEU A 28 14.57 -10.82 -7.82
C LEU A 28 13.88 -12.14 -8.16
N GLU A 29 13.94 -12.57 -9.43
CA GLU A 29 13.39 -13.85 -9.86
C GLU A 29 14.15 -15.02 -9.21
N ALA A 30 15.49 -14.94 -9.14
CA ALA A 30 16.31 -15.93 -8.45
C ALA A 30 15.99 -16.01 -6.95
N VAL A 31 15.83 -14.86 -6.27
CA VAL A 31 15.40 -14.80 -4.85
C VAL A 31 14.02 -15.43 -4.67
N GLN A 32 13.04 -15.07 -5.51
CA GLN A 32 11.68 -15.61 -5.42
C GLN A 32 11.66 -17.13 -5.69
N LYS A 33 12.44 -17.61 -6.67
CA LYS A 33 12.60 -19.03 -6.97
C LYS A 33 13.19 -19.77 -5.78
N LEU A 34 14.33 -19.33 -5.25
CA LEU A 34 14.98 -19.94 -4.09
C LEU A 34 14.04 -20.01 -2.88
N VAL A 35 13.41 -18.89 -2.51
CA VAL A 35 12.51 -18.82 -1.37
C VAL A 35 11.30 -19.74 -1.57
N SER A 36 10.66 -19.71 -2.73
CA SER A 36 9.50 -20.56 -3.03
C SER A 36 9.85 -22.05 -3.04
N THR A 37 11.01 -22.41 -3.58
CA THR A 37 11.47 -23.81 -3.61
C THR A 37 11.75 -24.31 -2.20
N VAL A 38 12.43 -23.53 -1.36
CA VAL A 38 12.71 -23.92 0.03
C VAL A 38 11.44 -23.96 0.89
N GLU A 39 10.48 -23.05 0.67
CA GLU A 39 9.16 -23.11 1.31
C GLU A 39 8.42 -24.40 0.96
N CYS A 40 8.37 -24.77 -0.32
CA CYS A 40 7.76 -26.02 -0.78
C CYS A 40 8.49 -27.25 -0.22
N ALA A 41 9.82 -27.23 -0.19
CA ALA A 41 10.62 -28.33 0.35
C ALA A 41 10.36 -28.51 1.86
N LEU A 42 10.35 -27.42 2.63
CA LEU A 42 10.02 -27.46 4.06
C LEU A 42 8.59 -27.94 4.31
N LYS A 43 7.64 -27.61 3.43
CA LYS A 43 6.28 -28.15 3.50
C LYS A 43 6.27 -29.67 3.29
N GLN A 44 7.04 -30.19 2.34
CA GLN A 44 7.19 -31.65 2.13
C GLN A 44 7.89 -32.33 3.32
N VAL A 45 8.90 -31.69 3.93
CA VAL A 45 9.52 -32.17 5.18
C VAL A 45 8.47 -32.28 6.29
N SER A 46 7.62 -31.25 6.44
CA SER A 46 6.51 -31.27 7.41
C SER A 46 5.56 -32.45 7.17
N ASP A 47 5.13 -32.66 5.93
CA ASP A 47 4.21 -33.75 5.59
C ASP A 47 4.84 -35.13 5.81
N TRP A 48 6.14 -35.27 5.52
CA TRP A 48 6.89 -36.49 5.80
C TRP A 48 6.96 -36.79 7.31
N MET A 49 7.24 -35.79 8.14
CA MET A 49 7.27 -35.93 9.60
C MET A 49 5.90 -36.30 10.16
N ASP A 50 4.83 -35.67 9.65
CA ASP A 50 3.46 -35.94 10.09
C ASP A 50 3.03 -37.37 9.73
N ASN A 51 3.42 -37.86 8.55
CA ASN A 51 3.20 -39.25 8.13
C ASN A 51 3.97 -40.26 8.99
N LEU A 52 5.20 -39.92 9.41
CA LEU A 52 6.00 -40.76 10.30
C LEU A 52 5.34 -40.89 11.68
N ASN A 53 4.82 -39.80 12.25
CA ASN A 53 4.10 -39.84 13.52
C ASN A 53 2.76 -40.59 13.41
N ALA A 54 2.08 -40.46 12.27
CA ALA A 54 0.85 -41.19 12.00
C ALA A 54 1.08 -42.71 11.85
N SER A 55 2.27 -43.15 11.43
CA SER A 55 2.61 -44.58 11.37
C SER A 55 3.04 -45.13 12.73
N LEU A 56 3.80 -44.36 13.53
CA LEU A 56 4.16 -44.74 14.90
C LEU A 56 2.95 -44.84 15.84
N SER A 57 1.97 -43.95 15.68
CA SER A 57 0.72 -43.98 16.48
C SER A 57 -0.26 -45.10 16.09
N LYS A 58 0.04 -45.87 15.03
CA LYS A 58 -0.77 -47.02 14.58
C LYS A 58 -0.15 -48.39 14.89
N ALA A 59 0.94 -48.46 15.66
CA ALA A 59 1.51 -49.73 16.10
C ALA A 59 0.62 -50.43 17.15
N PRO A 60 0.30 -51.72 17.02
CA PRO A 60 -0.64 -52.42 17.91
C PRO A 60 0.02 -52.81 19.24
N THR A 61 -0.48 -52.26 20.36
CA THR A 61 -0.30 -52.89 21.68
C THR A 61 -1.06 -54.22 21.70
N THR A 62 -0.30 -55.31 21.67
CA THR A 62 -0.79 -56.66 21.95
C THR A 62 -1.03 -56.80 23.44
N THR A 63 -2.30 -56.81 23.86
CA THR A 63 -2.72 -57.62 25.01
C THR A 63 -4.17 -58.03 24.83
N THR A 64 -4.38 -59.32 25.04
CA THR A 64 -5.51 -60.18 24.67
C THR A 64 -6.72 -60.01 25.60
N THR A 65 -7.90 -60.38 25.08
CA THR A 65 -9.17 -60.79 25.75
C THR A 65 -9.98 -59.68 26.44
N THR A 66 -11.30 -59.53 26.28
CA THR A 66 -12.38 -60.48 25.94
C THR A 66 -13.64 -59.71 25.51
N ASP A 67 -14.42 -60.30 24.60
CA ASP A 67 -15.72 -59.84 24.10
C ASP A 67 -16.82 -59.76 25.18
N VAL A 68 -17.69 -58.74 25.10
CA VAL A 68 -19.16 -58.92 25.18
C VAL A 68 -19.87 -57.89 24.29
N ASN A 69 -20.70 -58.38 23.38
CA ASN A 69 -21.58 -57.64 22.48
C ASN A 69 -22.74 -56.92 23.20
N ALA A 70 -23.14 -55.75 22.70
CA ALA A 70 -24.55 -55.32 22.69
C ALA A 70 -24.82 -54.39 21.50
N ALA A 71 -25.72 -54.82 20.62
CA ALA A 71 -26.17 -54.13 19.42
C ALA A 71 -27.22 -53.04 19.74
N GLY A 72 -27.27 -51.98 18.92
CA GLY A 72 -28.27 -50.91 19.01
C GLY A 72 -28.15 -49.84 17.92
N ASP A 73 -28.63 -50.18 16.73
CA ASP A 73 -29.26 -49.39 15.65
C ASP A 73 -28.83 -47.94 15.27
N SER A 74 -28.35 -47.85 14.02
CA SER A 74 -28.54 -46.87 12.93
C SER A 74 -29.14 -45.46 13.19
N THR A 75 -28.41 -44.40 12.81
CA THR A 75 -28.79 -43.38 11.78
C THR A 75 -27.85 -42.16 11.81
N GLY A 76 -27.38 -41.70 10.63
CA GLY A 76 -26.86 -40.32 10.46
C GLY A 76 -25.48 -40.15 9.83
N THR A 77 -25.45 -40.07 8.49
CA THR A 77 -24.68 -39.12 7.65
C THR A 77 -23.17 -38.92 7.87
N HIS A 78 -22.42 -39.28 6.83
CA HIS A 78 -20.99 -39.05 6.60
C HIS A 78 -20.46 -37.65 7.02
N GLY A 79 -19.57 -37.64 8.00
CA GLY A 79 -18.58 -36.60 8.21
C GLY A 79 -17.28 -37.27 8.63
N SER A 80 -16.41 -37.59 7.65
CA SER A 80 -15.07 -38.14 7.89
C SER A 80 -14.20 -37.12 8.63
N THR A 81 -14.32 -37.05 9.95
CA THR A 81 -13.31 -36.41 10.80
C THR A 81 -12.15 -37.40 10.93
N LYS A 82 -11.17 -37.30 10.03
CA LYS A 82 -9.87 -37.94 10.25
C LYS A 82 -9.30 -37.39 11.57
N PRO A 83 -8.75 -38.23 12.46
CA PRO A 83 -7.98 -37.73 13.59
C PRO A 83 -6.78 -36.98 13.00
N GLN A 84 -6.75 -35.67 13.14
CA GLN A 84 -5.59 -34.87 12.71
C GLN A 84 -4.43 -35.24 13.62
N SER A 85 -3.47 -36.00 13.09
CA SER A 85 -2.14 -36.13 13.67
C SER A 85 -1.61 -34.71 13.89
N VAL A 86 -1.24 -34.37 15.12
CA VAL A 86 -0.87 -32.99 15.44
C VAL A 86 0.48 -32.69 14.80
N SER A 87 0.51 -31.69 13.91
CA SER A 87 1.71 -31.37 13.14
C SER A 87 2.79 -30.75 14.01
N ILE A 88 4.04 -31.21 13.86
CA ILE A 88 5.19 -30.70 14.61
C ILE A 88 5.61 -29.32 14.08
N LEU A 89 5.57 -29.13 12.76
CA LEU A 89 5.94 -27.90 12.09
C LEU A 89 4.67 -27.12 11.73
N CYS A 90 4.50 -25.93 12.31
CA CYS A 90 3.29 -25.13 12.14
C CYS A 90 3.28 -24.31 10.84
N GLY A 91 4.45 -24.01 10.28
CA GLY A 91 4.56 -23.30 9.01
C GLY A 91 5.87 -22.53 8.83
N VAL A 92 6.07 -22.03 7.62
CA VAL A 92 7.23 -21.21 7.24
C VAL A 92 6.79 -19.77 7.03
N MET A 93 7.54 -18.82 7.55
CA MET A 93 7.25 -17.40 7.42
C MET A 93 8.43 -16.66 6.80
N ARG A 94 8.16 -15.90 5.73
CA ARG A 94 9.12 -14.92 5.20
C ARG A 94 9.32 -13.82 6.24
N VAL A 95 10.57 -13.49 6.53
CA VAL A 95 10.92 -12.38 7.43
C VAL A 95 12.03 -11.52 6.83
N GLY A 96 12.49 -10.51 7.59
CA GLY A 96 13.65 -9.72 7.20
C GLY A 96 13.43 -8.92 5.92
N LEU A 97 14.46 -8.82 5.09
CA LEU A 97 14.48 -7.97 3.90
C LEU A 97 13.51 -8.45 2.80
N VAL A 98 13.40 -9.77 2.63
CA VAL A 98 12.53 -10.39 1.62
C VAL A 98 11.07 -10.03 1.92
N ALA A 99 10.63 -10.28 3.15
CA ALA A 99 9.25 -10.03 3.53
C ALA A 99 8.89 -8.56 3.56
N LYS A 100 9.83 -7.68 3.88
CA LYS A 100 9.63 -6.22 3.91
C LYS A 100 9.80 -5.56 2.53
N GLY A 101 10.22 -6.31 1.51
CA GLY A 101 10.55 -5.76 0.19
C GLY A 101 11.66 -4.73 0.26
N LEU A 102 12.66 -4.92 1.13
CA LEU A 102 13.72 -3.94 1.36
C LEU A 102 15.03 -4.26 0.65
N LEU A 103 15.12 -5.37 -0.09
CA LEU A 103 16.32 -5.79 -0.82
C LEU A 103 16.94 -4.66 -1.67
N VAL A 104 18.27 -4.57 -1.61
CA VAL A 104 19.12 -3.70 -2.44
C VAL A 104 20.16 -4.55 -3.16
N LYS A 105 20.74 -4.05 -4.27
CA LYS A 105 21.77 -4.76 -5.02
C LYS A 105 22.90 -5.24 -4.11
N GLY A 106 23.32 -6.49 -4.31
CA GLY A 106 24.35 -7.13 -3.50
C GLY A 106 23.87 -7.74 -2.18
N ASP A 107 22.58 -7.62 -1.82
CA ASP A 107 22.02 -8.41 -0.73
C ASP A 107 21.96 -9.90 -1.16
N LEU A 108 22.83 -10.72 -0.57
CA LEU A 108 22.89 -12.16 -0.82
C LEU A 108 22.23 -13.00 0.29
N ASP A 109 22.05 -12.40 1.46
CA ASP A 109 21.53 -13.06 2.65
C ASP A 109 19.99 -12.89 2.74
N LEU A 110 19.30 -14.02 2.81
CA LEU A 110 17.85 -14.11 2.88
C LEU A 110 17.45 -14.81 4.19
N GLU A 111 16.24 -14.54 4.68
CA GLU A 111 15.78 -15.06 5.98
C GLU A 111 14.36 -15.62 5.92
N LEU A 112 14.18 -16.80 6.51
CA LEU A 112 12.90 -17.43 6.82
C LEU A 112 12.87 -17.84 8.30
N VAL A 113 11.66 -17.90 8.87
CA VAL A 113 11.42 -18.49 10.19
C VAL A 113 10.56 -19.74 10.02
N LEU A 114 11.07 -20.89 10.49
CA LEU A 114 10.31 -22.12 10.59
C LEU A 114 9.68 -22.21 11.97
N MET A 115 8.35 -22.17 12.02
CA MET A 115 7.58 -22.22 13.26
C MET A 115 7.36 -23.67 13.67
N CYS A 116 7.80 -24.01 14.88
CA CYS A 116 7.59 -25.30 15.53
C CYS A 116 6.48 -25.17 16.58
N ARG A 117 5.75 -26.26 16.81
CA ARG A 117 4.73 -26.30 17.88
C ARG A 117 5.39 -26.20 19.25
N ASP A 118 6.30 -27.13 19.51
CA ASP A 118 7.05 -27.23 20.77
C ASP A 118 8.42 -26.53 20.65
N LYS A 119 9.12 -26.32 21.77
CA LYS A 119 10.45 -25.70 21.76
C LYS A 119 11.38 -26.50 20.84
N PRO A 120 12.03 -25.86 19.84
CA PRO A 120 12.81 -26.60 18.85
C PRO A 120 14.04 -27.22 19.51
N THR A 121 14.31 -28.50 19.21
CA THR A 121 15.44 -29.26 19.75
C THR A 121 16.56 -29.46 18.74
N LYS A 122 17.76 -29.81 19.22
CA LYS A 122 18.90 -30.21 18.38
C LYS A 122 18.52 -31.36 17.44
N LEU A 123 17.77 -32.34 17.93
CA LEU A 123 17.29 -33.47 17.14
C LEU A 123 16.36 -33.01 16.01
N LEU A 124 15.42 -32.10 16.29
CA LEU A 124 14.53 -31.55 15.27
C LEU A 124 15.32 -30.82 14.17
N LEU A 125 16.31 -30.00 14.57
CA LEU A 125 17.18 -29.29 13.63
C LEU A 125 17.90 -30.25 12.68
N TYR A 126 18.53 -31.30 13.22
CA TYR A 126 19.23 -32.31 12.42
C TYR A 126 18.28 -33.10 11.52
N THR A 127 17.10 -33.46 12.03
CA THR A 127 16.09 -34.20 11.27
C THR A 127 15.62 -33.39 10.05
N VAL A 128 15.28 -32.12 10.25
CA VAL A 128 14.89 -31.23 9.15
C VAL A 128 16.06 -31.02 8.19
N SER A 129 17.27 -30.79 8.71
CA SER A 129 18.48 -30.57 7.89
C SER A 129 18.87 -31.78 7.05
N ALA A 130 18.60 -33.01 7.51
CA ALA A 130 18.90 -34.23 6.77
C ALA A 130 17.85 -34.54 5.69
N ASN A 131 16.57 -34.22 5.95
CA ASN A 131 15.48 -34.47 5.01
C ASN A 131 15.36 -33.38 3.92
N LEU A 132 15.68 -32.12 4.26
CA LEU A 132 15.52 -30.99 3.35
C LEU A 132 16.25 -31.16 1.99
N PRO A 133 17.51 -31.63 1.91
CA PRO A 133 18.16 -31.90 0.63
C PRO A 133 17.43 -32.92 -0.24
N LEU A 134 16.83 -33.94 0.38
CA LEU A 134 16.09 -35.00 -0.34
C LEU A 134 14.83 -34.40 -1.00
N GLN A 135 14.10 -33.55 -0.28
CA GLN A 135 12.92 -32.86 -0.83
C GLN A 135 13.30 -31.85 -1.91
N LEU A 136 14.39 -31.08 -1.72
CA LEU A 136 14.87 -30.13 -2.72
C LEU A 136 15.18 -30.80 -4.06
N GLN A 137 15.82 -31.98 -4.06
CA GLN A 137 16.12 -32.74 -5.28
C GLN A 137 14.88 -33.20 -6.05
N THR A 138 13.73 -33.32 -5.39
CA THR A 138 12.46 -33.65 -6.06
C THR A 138 11.79 -32.45 -6.72
N LEU A 139 12.10 -31.24 -6.26
CA LEU A 139 11.44 -30.00 -6.68
C LEU A 139 12.21 -29.25 -7.77
N THR A 140 13.53 -29.44 -7.84
CA THR A 140 14.38 -28.70 -8.76
C THR A 140 15.67 -29.45 -9.07
N GLU A 141 16.19 -29.20 -10.28
CA GLU A 141 17.50 -29.69 -10.74
C GLU A 141 18.66 -28.81 -10.21
N ASP A 142 18.36 -27.65 -9.64
CA ASP A 142 19.37 -26.74 -9.08
C ASP A 142 20.05 -27.36 -7.86
N LYS A 143 21.37 -27.18 -7.76
CA LYS A 143 22.17 -27.73 -6.66
C LYS A 143 22.23 -26.74 -5.50
N TYR A 144 21.76 -27.18 -4.33
CA TYR A 144 21.85 -26.45 -3.07
C TYR A 144 22.73 -27.17 -2.07
N GLU A 145 23.52 -26.41 -1.33
CA GLU A 145 24.24 -26.89 -0.15
C GLU A 145 23.44 -26.56 1.11
N VAL A 146 23.15 -27.58 1.92
CA VAL A 146 22.39 -27.43 3.18
C VAL A 146 23.31 -27.67 4.36
N ARG A 147 23.39 -26.71 5.29
CA ARG A 147 24.20 -26.79 6.51
C ARG A 147 23.36 -26.43 7.73
N SER A 148 23.35 -27.27 8.77
CA SER A 148 22.73 -26.93 10.06
C SER A 148 23.74 -26.27 11.00
N SER A 149 23.27 -25.31 11.79
CA SER A 149 24.05 -24.64 12.83
C SER A 149 23.26 -24.56 14.13
N VAL A 150 23.71 -25.31 15.14
CA VAL A 150 23.07 -25.35 16.47
C VAL A 150 23.21 -24.00 17.19
N SER A 151 24.37 -23.35 17.08
CA SER A 151 24.64 -22.05 17.73
C SER A 151 23.80 -20.91 17.19
N GLU A 152 23.28 -21.05 15.98
CA GLU A 152 22.39 -20.06 15.37
C GLU A 152 20.92 -20.49 15.37
N SER A 153 20.61 -21.68 15.90
CA SER A 153 19.28 -22.29 15.83
C SER A 153 18.70 -22.32 14.41
N ALA A 154 19.57 -22.54 13.40
CA ALA A 154 19.23 -22.29 12.01
C ALA A 154 19.80 -23.32 11.02
N ILE A 155 19.14 -23.42 9.87
CA ILE A 155 19.56 -24.19 8.70
C ILE A 155 19.89 -23.20 7.57
N TRP A 156 21.06 -23.32 7.00
CA TRP A 156 21.52 -22.54 5.86
C TRP A 156 21.32 -23.33 4.58
N VAL A 157 20.67 -22.72 3.60
CA VAL A 157 20.51 -23.25 2.23
C VAL A 157 21.23 -22.29 1.29
N VAL A 158 22.34 -22.74 0.73
CA VAL A 158 23.21 -21.91 -0.13
C VAL A 158 23.13 -22.40 -1.56
N ASN A 159 22.86 -21.50 -2.50
CA ASN A 159 22.95 -21.82 -3.92
C ASN A 159 24.41 -22.01 -4.33
N VAL A 160 24.71 -23.08 -5.06
CA VAL A 160 26.06 -23.36 -5.56
C VAL A 160 26.39 -22.50 -6.78
N ASN A 161 25.39 -22.16 -7.58
CA ASN A 161 25.53 -21.35 -8.79
C ASN A 161 25.57 -19.86 -8.43
N ASP A 162 26.29 -19.06 -9.23
CA ASP A 162 26.32 -17.61 -9.06
C ASP A 162 25.02 -16.96 -9.56
N PRO A 163 24.45 -15.98 -8.83
CA PRO A 163 24.89 -15.48 -7.53
C PRO A 163 24.55 -16.45 -6.37
N LYS A 164 25.52 -16.64 -5.46
CA LYS A 164 25.42 -17.53 -4.30
C LYS A 164 24.54 -16.94 -3.20
N PHE A 165 23.23 -16.92 -3.43
CA PHE A 165 22.27 -16.57 -2.38
C PHE A 165 22.38 -17.54 -1.20
N SER A 166 22.35 -16.97 0.00
CA SER A 166 22.41 -17.69 1.27
C SER A 166 21.09 -17.49 1.99
N LEU A 167 20.31 -18.56 2.12
CA LEU A 167 19.02 -18.51 2.81
C LEU A 167 19.12 -19.14 4.19
N LYS A 168 18.93 -18.31 5.23
CA LYS A 168 18.90 -18.73 6.63
C LYS A 168 17.47 -19.05 7.07
N VAL A 169 17.23 -20.29 7.47
CA VAL A 169 15.96 -20.76 8.05
C VAL A 169 16.14 -20.93 9.55
N THR A 170 15.64 -19.99 10.35
CA THR A 170 15.76 -20.05 11.82
C THR A 170 14.55 -20.76 12.42
N LEU A 171 14.79 -21.75 13.28
CA LEU A 171 13.73 -22.50 13.96
C LEU A 171 13.29 -21.73 15.22
N SER A 172 11.98 -21.61 15.44
CA SER A 172 11.45 -21.00 16.66
C SER A 172 10.06 -21.53 17.00
N SER A 173 9.63 -21.34 18.25
CA SER A 173 8.30 -21.72 18.74
C SER A 173 7.73 -20.61 19.61
N LEU A 174 6.41 -20.46 19.59
CA LEU A 174 5.71 -19.53 20.48
C LEU A 174 5.89 -19.87 21.97
N ALA A 175 6.17 -21.15 22.30
CA ALA A 175 6.48 -21.60 23.66
C ALA A 175 7.80 -21.03 24.22
N MET A 176 8.65 -20.42 23.37
CA MET A 176 9.89 -19.77 23.79
C MET A 176 9.67 -18.36 24.38
N ARG A 177 8.41 -17.85 24.37
CA ARG A 177 8.07 -16.51 24.86
C ARG A 177 7.85 -16.45 26.37
N ASP A 178 7.57 -17.58 27.01
CA ASP A 178 6.98 -17.64 28.35
C ASP A 178 8.00 -17.62 29.52
N GLU A 179 9.30 -17.45 29.27
CA GLU A 179 10.33 -17.51 30.31
C GLU A 179 10.42 -16.26 31.21
N HIS A 180 9.81 -15.13 30.83
CA HIS A 180 9.78 -13.93 31.69
C HIS A 180 8.64 -13.93 32.73
N THR A 181 7.76 -14.92 32.71
CA THR A 181 6.63 -15.05 33.65
C THR A 181 6.81 -16.15 34.70
N ALA A 182 7.94 -16.86 34.70
CA ALA A 182 8.18 -18.02 35.56
C ALA A 182 9.38 -17.85 36.51
N ILE A 183 9.60 -16.64 37.04
CA ILE A 183 10.60 -16.41 38.10
C ILE A 183 9.99 -16.50 39.51
N ASP A 184 8.67 -16.47 39.66
CA ASP A 184 8.03 -16.74 40.94
C ASP A 184 7.33 -18.10 40.92
N GLN A 185 7.98 -19.05 41.59
CA GLN A 185 7.54 -20.36 42.10
C GLN A 185 8.14 -21.60 41.42
N GLU A 186 8.73 -22.40 42.31
CA GLU A 186 9.24 -23.77 42.20
C GLU A 186 10.70 -23.95 41.73
N GLU A 187 11.60 -23.76 42.71
CA GLU A 187 12.82 -24.55 42.83
C GLU A 187 12.47 -26.04 42.91
N GLY A 188 12.81 -26.82 41.88
CA GLY A 188 12.69 -28.28 41.91
C GLY A 188 12.78 -28.93 40.54
N VAL A 189 13.95 -29.49 40.23
CA VAL A 189 14.22 -30.44 39.12
C VAL A 189 14.16 -29.86 37.69
N LYS A 190 15.23 -29.19 37.25
CA LYS A 190 15.51 -28.91 35.83
C LYS A 190 17.00 -29.09 35.53
N VAL A 191 17.47 -30.33 35.42
CA VAL A 191 18.88 -30.59 35.05
C VAL A 191 19.04 -31.44 33.79
N GLU A 192 18.00 -32.13 33.29
CA GLU A 192 18.13 -32.94 32.05
C GLU A 192 17.47 -32.35 30.80
N GLU A 193 16.53 -31.39 30.93
CA GLU A 193 15.79 -30.82 29.78
C GLU A 193 16.53 -29.68 29.05
N LEU A 194 17.63 -29.17 29.63
CA LEU A 194 18.34 -27.97 29.13
C LEU A 194 19.28 -28.25 27.95
N ASP A 195 19.74 -29.49 27.76
CA ASP A 195 20.78 -29.78 26.75
C ASP A 195 20.21 -30.22 25.38
N GLU A 196 18.90 -30.40 25.25
CA GLU A 196 18.29 -30.74 23.97
C GLU A 196 17.71 -29.53 23.23
N VAL A 197 17.30 -28.48 23.94
CA VAL A 197 16.64 -27.30 23.36
C VAL A 197 17.67 -26.40 22.66
N LEU A 198 17.29 -25.84 21.50
CA LEU A 198 18.13 -24.88 20.77
C LEU A 198 18.31 -23.57 21.56
N ASP A 199 19.28 -22.75 21.15
CA ASP A 199 19.55 -21.47 21.82
C ASP A 199 18.32 -20.57 21.86
N GLY A 200 17.80 -20.35 23.07
CA GLY A 200 16.60 -19.58 23.30
C GLY A 200 16.74 -18.11 22.92
N TRP A 201 17.96 -17.55 22.96
CA TRP A 201 18.20 -16.19 22.48
C TRP A 201 17.89 -16.07 20.98
N ARG A 202 18.44 -16.96 20.16
CA ARG A 202 18.22 -16.97 18.70
C ARG A 202 16.77 -17.22 18.32
N CYS A 203 16.11 -18.16 19.01
CA CYS A 203 14.69 -18.42 18.79
C CYS A 203 13.82 -17.20 19.14
N ARG A 204 14.11 -16.49 20.24
CA ARG A 204 13.41 -15.25 20.61
C ARG A 204 13.70 -14.12 19.62
N ALA A 205 14.94 -13.98 19.16
CA ALA A 205 15.29 -13.02 18.11
C ALA A 205 14.50 -13.28 16.81
N ALA A 206 14.31 -14.53 16.41
CA ALA A 206 13.47 -14.88 15.26
C ALA A 206 11.99 -14.47 15.46
N LEU A 207 11.44 -14.62 16.67
CA LEU A 207 10.09 -14.14 17.00
C LEU A 207 10.00 -12.61 17.00
N ALA A 208 11.05 -11.90 17.42
CA ALA A 208 11.14 -10.44 17.30
C ALA A 208 11.11 -10.02 15.83
N THR A 209 11.96 -10.62 14.97
CA THR A 209 11.96 -10.36 13.52
C THR A 209 10.61 -10.66 12.88
N LEU A 210 9.91 -11.71 13.31
CA LEU A 210 8.57 -12.01 12.85
C LEU A 210 7.56 -10.91 13.23
N ARG A 211 7.62 -10.41 14.48
CA ARG A 211 6.80 -9.27 14.92
C ARG A 211 7.11 -8.01 14.13
N HIS A 212 8.41 -7.69 13.94
CA HIS A 212 8.85 -6.56 13.12
C HIS A 212 8.30 -6.64 11.70
N THR A 213 8.31 -7.85 11.12
CA THR A 213 7.78 -8.09 9.76
C THR A 213 6.27 -7.84 9.70
N LYS A 214 5.50 -8.35 10.67
CA LYS A 214 4.05 -8.10 10.74
C LYS A 214 3.73 -6.62 10.95
N TRP A 215 4.47 -5.95 11.85
CA TRP A 215 4.35 -4.53 12.07
C TRP A 215 4.66 -3.74 10.79
N PHE A 216 5.75 -4.08 10.10
CA PHE A 216 6.16 -3.42 8.86
C PHE A 216 5.06 -3.52 7.81
N GLN A 217 4.48 -4.72 7.62
CA GLN A 217 3.40 -4.92 6.68
C GLN A 217 2.15 -4.09 7.02
N ALA A 218 1.82 -3.99 8.30
CA ALA A 218 0.67 -3.21 8.75
C ALA A 218 0.88 -1.68 8.68
N ARG A 219 2.11 -1.20 8.88
CA ARG A 219 2.40 0.23 9.11
C ARG A 219 3.12 0.92 7.96
N VAL A 220 4.00 0.20 7.25
CA VAL A 220 4.91 0.78 6.26
C VAL A 220 4.44 0.55 4.82
N THR A 221 3.87 -0.62 4.51
CA THR A 221 3.53 -1.02 3.12
C THR A 221 2.63 0.00 2.41
N ASN A 222 1.68 0.62 3.12
CA ASN A 222 0.77 1.63 2.56
C ASN A 222 1.26 3.08 2.74
N LEU A 223 2.43 3.29 3.35
CA LEU A 223 2.97 4.61 3.59
C LEU A 223 3.78 5.09 2.37
N LYS A 224 3.22 6.06 1.64
CA LYS A 224 3.80 6.58 0.39
C LYS A 224 5.27 6.96 0.58
N SER A 225 6.11 6.52 -0.36
CA SER A 225 7.55 6.79 -0.42
C SER A 225 8.40 6.18 0.70
N CYS A 226 7.81 5.60 1.74
CA CYS A 226 8.56 5.11 2.90
C CYS A 226 9.55 3.99 2.55
N VAL A 227 9.07 2.94 1.86
CA VAL A 227 9.92 1.82 1.39
C VAL A 227 11.06 2.31 0.49
N ILE A 228 10.78 3.30 -0.38
CA ILE A 228 11.79 3.90 -1.27
C ILE A 228 12.89 4.56 -0.43
N VAL A 229 12.55 5.43 0.53
CA VAL A 229 13.60 6.10 1.32
C VAL A 229 14.30 5.14 2.25
N MET A 230 13.63 4.12 2.80
CA MET A 230 14.27 3.06 3.59
C MET A 230 15.37 2.35 2.79
N ARG A 231 15.13 1.99 1.51
CA ARG A 231 16.18 1.42 0.64
C ARG A 231 17.35 2.38 0.44
N ILE A 232 17.08 3.68 0.25
CA ILE A 232 18.13 4.71 0.13
C ILE A 232 18.96 4.80 1.41
N PHE A 233 18.33 4.85 2.58
CA PHE A 233 19.05 4.88 3.84
C PHE A 233 19.80 3.58 4.11
N ARG A 234 19.26 2.41 3.73
CA ARG A 234 20.01 1.14 3.78
C ARG A 234 21.27 1.19 2.92
N ASP A 235 21.19 1.68 1.68
CA ASP A 235 22.37 1.92 0.84
C ASP A 235 23.36 2.88 1.51
N MET A 236 22.88 3.95 2.15
CA MET A 236 23.75 4.86 2.90
C MET A 236 24.44 4.16 4.08
N CYS A 237 23.71 3.34 4.86
CA CYS A 237 24.28 2.57 5.98
C CYS A 237 25.31 1.54 5.50
N ASN A 238 25.10 0.94 4.33
CA ASN A 238 26.04 -0.02 3.74
C ASN A 238 27.32 0.66 3.24
N ARG A 239 27.24 1.90 2.73
CA ARG A 239 28.39 2.62 2.15
C ARG A 239 29.14 3.50 3.16
N LEU A 240 28.45 4.04 4.15
CA LEU A 240 28.99 5.01 5.10
C LEU A 240 29.01 4.39 6.49
N THR A 241 30.22 4.11 7.00
CA THR A 241 30.43 3.52 8.33
C THR A 241 29.79 4.33 9.46
N VAL A 242 29.70 5.66 9.31
CA VAL A 242 29.04 6.53 10.29
C VAL A 242 27.55 6.17 10.46
N TRP A 243 26.88 5.73 9.40
CA TRP A 243 25.46 5.41 9.41
C TRP A 243 25.16 3.93 9.73
N GLU A 244 26.18 3.09 9.76
CA GLU A 244 26.07 1.64 9.98
C GLU A 244 25.32 1.27 11.29
N PRO A 245 25.48 1.97 12.42
CA PRO A 245 24.75 1.65 13.67
C PRO A 245 23.22 1.78 13.57
N LEU A 246 22.69 2.51 12.58
CA LEU A 246 21.24 2.60 12.35
C LEU A 246 20.67 1.42 11.56
N LYS A 247 21.53 0.62 10.92
CA LYS A 247 21.11 -0.42 9.99
C LYS A 247 20.15 -1.42 10.64
N GLY A 248 19.03 -1.68 9.97
CA GLY A 248 18.01 -2.61 10.43
C GLY A 248 16.85 -1.94 11.14
N TRP A 249 16.45 -2.48 12.28
CA TRP A 249 15.21 -2.12 12.96
C TRP A 249 15.10 -0.65 13.40
N PRO A 250 16.15 0.00 13.98
CA PRO A 250 16.09 1.41 14.34
C PRO A 250 15.78 2.32 13.15
N LEU A 251 16.43 2.09 12.00
CA LEU A 251 16.18 2.86 10.78
C LEU A 251 14.74 2.68 10.28
N GLU A 252 14.20 1.47 10.33
CA GLU A 252 12.83 1.20 9.90
C GLU A 252 11.81 2.00 10.74
N LEU A 253 11.97 2.01 12.06
CA LEU A 253 11.11 2.77 12.96
C LEU A 253 11.23 4.28 12.76
N ILE A 254 12.45 4.80 12.62
CA ILE A 254 12.68 6.25 12.40
C ILE A 254 12.03 6.68 11.08
N CYS A 255 12.20 5.91 10.00
CA CYS A 255 11.60 6.24 8.71
C CYS A 255 10.07 6.25 8.76
N GLU A 256 9.45 5.23 9.37
CA GLU A 256 7.99 5.18 9.54
C GLU A 256 7.51 6.36 10.38
N LYS A 257 8.06 6.57 11.59
CA LYS A 257 7.60 7.62 12.50
C LYS A 257 7.78 9.01 11.89
N ALA A 258 8.92 9.25 11.25
CA ALA A 258 9.18 10.51 10.58
C ALA A 258 8.14 10.75 9.49
N ILE A 259 7.87 9.79 8.61
CA ILE A 259 6.95 10.00 7.47
C ILE A 259 5.47 9.95 7.91
N ALA A 260 5.09 9.06 8.82
CA ALA A 260 3.72 8.86 9.27
C ALA A 260 3.17 10.02 10.10
N THR A 261 4.04 10.78 10.76
CA THR A 261 3.64 11.99 11.52
C THR A 261 3.31 13.19 10.61
N CYS A 262 3.46 13.07 9.29
CA CYS A 262 3.03 14.10 8.35
C CYS A 262 1.53 14.04 8.08
N ASN A 263 0.88 15.21 8.05
CA ASN A 263 -0.56 15.34 7.78
C ASN A 263 -0.93 15.21 6.29
N ARG A 264 0.01 14.83 5.43
CA ARG A 264 -0.19 14.65 3.99
C ARG A 264 0.81 13.65 3.41
N PRO A 265 0.49 13.00 2.29
CA PRO A 265 1.45 12.16 1.58
C PRO A 265 2.64 12.99 1.07
N LEU A 266 3.85 12.44 1.23
CA LEU A 266 5.09 13.07 0.81
C LEU A 266 5.60 12.45 -0.51
N GLY A 267 6.29 13.24 -1.32
CA GLY A 267 7.12 12.72 -2.41
C GLY A 267 8.43 12.11 -1.88
N PRO A 268 9.17 11.31 -2.67
CA PRO A 268 10.40 10.67 -2.22
C PRO A 268 11.48 11.62 -1.69
N GLY A 269 11.70 12.75 -2.36
CA GLY A 269 12.66 13.77 -1.94
C GLY A 269 12.26 14.48 -0.65
N GLU A 270 10.97 14.75 -0.50
CA GLU A 270 10.43 15.35 0.73
C GLU A 270 10.42 14.37 1.90
N ALA A 271 10.05 13.11 1.66
CA ALA A 271 10.11 12.05 2.65
C ALA A 271 11.54 11.84 3.18
N LEU A 272 12.52 11.78 2.27
CA LEU A 272 13.93 11.64 2.64
C LEU A 272 14.42 12.84 3.44
N ARG A 273 14.03 14.07 3.04
CA ARG A 273 14.32 15.29 3.80
C ARG A 273 13.73 15.22 5.21
N ARG A 274 12.50 14.76 5.37
CA ARG A 274 11.83 14.68 6.67
C ARG A 274 12.50 13.67 7.61
N VAL A 275 12.95 12.52 7.09
CA VAL A 275 13.75 11.58 7.88
C VAL A 275 15.06 12.22 8.32
N MET A 276 15.76 12.93 7.42
CA MET A 276 16.96 13.69 7.77
C MET A 276 16.70 14.76 8.84
N GLU A 277 15.58 15.48 8.76
CA GLU A 277 15.14 16.47 9.77
C GLU A 277 14.93 15.82 11.14
N CYS A 278 14.29 14.66 11.18
CA CYS A 278 14.09 13.90 12.40
C CYS A 278 15.43 13.51 13.05
N ILE A 279 16.37 12.97 12.28
CA ILE A 279 17.70 12.57 12.78
C ILE A 279 18.52 13.80 13.22
N ALA A 280 18.51 14.86 12.42
CA ALA A 280 19.24 16.10 12.70
C ALA A 280 18.71 16.87 13.91
N SER A 281 17.44 16.67 14.28
CA SER A 281 16.83 17.25 15.48
C SER A 281 17.37 16.66 16.79
N GLY A 282 18.17 15.59 16.71
CA GLY A 282 18.81 14.98 17.88
C GLY A 282 18.04 13.80 18.48
N ILE A 283 17.16 13.15 17.72
CA ILE A 283 16.40 11.96 18.20
C ILE A 283 17.31 10.83 18.70
N LEU A 284 18.56 10.75 18.23
CA LEU A 284 19.53 9.72 18.60
C LEU A 284 20.37 10.08 19.82
N LEU A 285 20.35 11.34 20.27
CA LEU A 285 21.22 11.79 21.35
C LEU A 285 20.78 11.20 22.70
N PRO A 286 21.68 11.06 23.70
CA PRO A 286 21.36 10.46 24.99
C PRO A 286 20.20 11.11 25.75
N ASP A 287 20.01 12.42 25.59
CA ASP A 287 18.91 13.19 26.19
C ASP A 287 17.70 13.34 25.24
N GLY A 288 17.72 12.61 24.12
CA GLY A 288 16.66 12.62 23.11
C GLY A 288 15.44 11.81 23.55
N PRO A 289 14.31 11.92 22.83
CA PRO A 289 13.10 11.18 23.14
C PRO A 289 13.20 9.67 22.90
N GLY A 290 14.27 9.18 22.28
CA GLY A 290 14.47 7.76 21.95
C GLY A 290 13.53 7.24 20.86
N VAL A 291 13.65 5.95 20.53
CA VAL A 291 12.75 5.27 19.59
C VAL A 291 12.25 3.97 20.20
N HIS A 292 11.06 4.06 20.78
CA HIS A 292 10.36 2.93 21.40
C HIS A 292 9.99 1.85 20.37
N ASP A 293 10.28 0.61 20.71
CA ASP A 293 9.91 -0.59 19.95
C ASP A 293 8.41 -0.91 20.11
N PRO A 294 7.57 -0.78 19.06
CA PRO A 294 6.15 -1.12 19.13
C PRO A 294 5.88 -2.64 19.17
N CYS A 295 6.90 -3.47 18.94
CA CYS A 295 6.78 -4.91 18.91
C CYS A 295 7.09 -5.57 20.26
N GLU A 296 7.69 -4.84 21.21
CA GLU A 296 7.96 -5.32 22.56
C GLU A 296 6.87 -4.88 23.56
N LYS A 297 6.62 -5.74 24.56
CA LYS A 297 5.64 -5.44 25.62
C LYS A 297 6.19 -4.41 26.59
N GLU A 298 7.43 -4.63 27.03
CA GLU A 298 8.14 -3.72 27.92
C GLU A 298 8.66 -2.52 27.13
N PRO A 299 8.68 -1.32 27.73
CA PRO A 299 9.13 -0.12 27.05
C PRO A 299 10.62 -0.21 26.73
N THR A 300 10.90 -0.60 25.49
CA THR A 300 12.25 -0.92 25.00
C THR A 300 12.67 0.13 24.00
N ASP A 301 13.75 0.84 24.29
CA ASP A 301 14.36 1.77 23.32
C ASP A 301 15.31 1.02 22.39
N THR A 302 15.02 1.11 21.09
CA THR A 302 15.80 0.46 20.03
C THR A 302 17.16 1.11 19.81
N LEU A 303 17.39 2.31 20.34
CA LEU A 303 18.63 3.07 20.17
C LEU A 303 19.70 2.76 21.23
N THR A 304 19.40 1.90 22.21
CA THR A 304 20.32 1.52 23.29
C THR A 304 21.66 0.93 22.81
N VAL A 305 21.68 0.36 21.61
CA VAL A 305 22.90 -0.20 20.98
C VAL A 305 23.84 0.90 20.46
N ILE A 306 23.32 2.11 20.22
CA ILE A 306 24.08 3.22 19.64
C ILE A 306 24.76 4.00 20.77
N THR A 307 26.08 4.10 20.69
CA THR A 307 26.87 4.89 21.66
C THR A 307 26.62 6.39 21.47
N GLY A 308 26.80 7.19 22.52
CA GLY A 308 26.64 8.65 22.44
C GLY A 308 27.52 9.30 21.36
N GLN A 309 28.74 8.79 21.14
CA GLN A 309 29.65 9.28 20.10
C GLN A 309 29.14 8.93 18.69
N GLN A 310 28.61 7.71 18.48
CA GLN A 310 27.98 7.33 17.22
C GLN A 310 26.74 8.18 16.95
N ALA A 311 25.90 8.39 17.96
CA ALA A 311 24.71 9.24 17.87
C ALA A 311 25.08 10.67 17.45
N GLU A 312 26.07 11.29 18.10
CA GLU A 312 26.55 12.63 17.75
C GLU A 312 27.07 12.69 16.31
N ALA A 313 27.86 11.71 15.90
CA ALA A 313 28.40 11.64 14.54
C ALA A 313 27.29 11.53 13.48
N ILE A 314 26.27 10.69 13.72
CA ILE A 314 25.12 10.53 12.83
C ILE A 314 24.30 11.83 12.77
N THR A 315 23.99 12.42 13.93
CA THR A 315 23.23 13.67 14.02
C THR A 315 23.96 14.82 13.31
N HIS A 316 25.28 14.98 13.50
CA HIS A 316 26.08 15.96 12.78
C HIS A 316 26.06 15.73 11.26
N ASN A 317 26.17 14.48 10.81
CA ASN A 317 26.09 14.11 9.40
C ASN A 317 24.71 14.44 8.81
N ALA A 318 23.63 14.14 9.52
CA ALA A 318 22.27 14.49 9.12
C ALA A 318 22.07 16.02 9.02
N GLN A 319 22.59 16.79 9.98
CA GLN A 319 22.56 18.26 9.96
C GLN A 319 23.34 18.83 8.76
N HIS A 320 24.48 18.24 8.42
CA HIS A 320 25.23 18.61 7.22
C HIS A 320 24.45 18.26 5.94
N ALA A 321 23.90 17.05 5.86
CA ALA A 321 23.08 16.61 4.74
C ALA A 321 21.88 17.56 4.52
N LEU A 322 21.17 17.95 5.57
CA LEU A 322 20.05 18.90 5.45
C LEU A 322 20.44 20.24 4.86
N ARG A 323 21.61 20.77 5.20
CA ARG A 323 22.14 22.00 4.60
C ARG A 323 22.39 21.79 3.11
N LEU A 324 23.04 20.69 2.70
CA LEU A 324 23.21 20.35 1.29
C LEU A 324 21.86 20.21 0.55
N LEU A 325 20.90 19.52 1.17
CA LEU A 325 19.54 19.41 0.67
C LEU A 325 18.89 20.78 0.53
N ALA A 326 19.08 21.72 1.47
CA ALA A 326 18.56 23.08 1.41
C ALA A 326 19.23 23.95 0.32
N PHE A 327 20.42 23.59 -0.14
CA PHE A 327 21.16 24.26 -1.23
C PHE A 327 21.12 23.54 -2.59
N GLY A 328 20.27 22.54 -2.79
CA GLY A 328 20.13 21.90 -4.12
C GLY A 328 21.14 20.79 -4.38
N GLN A 329 21.86 20.36 -3.35
CA GLN A 329 23.01 19.45 -3.48
C GLN A 329 22.70 18.04 -2.95
N LEU A 330 21.45 17.59 -3.09
CA LEU A 330 21.04 16.24 -2.67
C LEU A 330 21.87 15.14 -3.34
N TYR A 331 22.28 15.34 -4.59
CA TYR A 331 23.14 14.40 -5.33
C TYR A 331 24.45 14.08 -4.58
N LYS A 332 25.02 15.03 -3.81
CA LYS A 332 26.21 14.80 -2.98
C LYS A 332 25.91 13.86 -1.82
N VAL A 333 24.75 14.02 -1.18
CA VAL A 333 24.30 13.15 -0.08
C VAL A 333 24.04 11.73 -0.58
N LEU A 334 23.44 11.60 -1.77
CA LEU A 334 23.18 10.32 -2.42
C LEU A 334 24.43 9.70 -3.10
N ASN A 335 25.58 10.39 -3.06
CA ASN A 335 26.81 10.01 -3.74
C ASN A 335 26.59 9.66 -5.22
N MET A 336 25.93 10.57 -5.94
CA MET A 336 25.65 10.44 -7.37
C MET A 336 26.00 11.73 -8.11
N ASN A 337 26.13 11.64 -9.43
CA ASN A 337 26.30 12.84 -10.26
C ASN A 337 25.01 13.66 -10.27
N PRO A 338 25.11 15.01 -10.35
CA PRO A 338 23.93 15.84 -10.50
C PRO A 338 23.22 15.45 -11.80
N LEU A 339 21.92 15.17 -11.70
CA LEU A 339 21.10 14.92 -12.88
C LEU A 339 21.05 16.19 -13.71
N THR A 340 21.15 16.06 -15.03
CA THR A 340 21.01 17.20 -15.94
C THR A 340 19.67 17.86 -15.66
N PRO A 341 19.64 19.15 -15.28
CA PRO A 341 18.38 19.82 -15.05
C PRO A 341 17.61 19.78 -16.36
N THR A 342 16.41 19.21 -16.33
CA THR A 342 15.47 19.29 -17.44
C THR A 342 15.27 20.78 -17.71
N LYS A 343 16.01 21.34 -18.68
CA LYS A 343 15.93 22.77 -18.99
C LYS A 343 14.45 23.06 -19.30
N PRO A 344 13.80 24.03 -18.63
CA PRO A 344 12.66 24.67 -19.29
C PRO A 344 13.24 25.20 -20.60
N SER A 345 12.63 24.82 -21.73
CA SER A 345 13.13 25.13 -23.07
C SER A 345 13.41 26.64 -23.21
N HIS A 346 14.66 27.01 -22.95
CA HIS A 346 15.21 28.29 -23.36
C HIS A 346 15.60 28.11 -24.82
N ARG A 347 14.86 28.83 -25.65
CA ARG A 347 15.09 29.01 -27.08
C ARG A 347 16.57 29.22 -27.34
N LEU A 348 17.11 28.50 -28.31
CA LEU A 348 18.45 28.74 -28.83
C LEU A 348 18.54 30.18 -29.36
N SER A 349 19.54 30.88 -28.84
CA SER A 349 20.09 32.12 -29.34
C SER A 349 20.73 31.86 -30.71
N GLY A 350 20.26 32.56 -31.72
CA GLY A 350 21.04 32.94 -32.89
C GLY A 350 21.50 34.38 -32.68
N SER A 351 22.81 34.60 -32.78
CA SER A 351 23.48 35.89 -32.65
C SER A 351 23.01 36.89 -33.71
N ASP A 352 22.51 38.06 -33.31
CA ASP A 352 22.91 39.30 -33.98
C ASP A 352 22.73 40.56 -33.11
N LYS A 353 23.55 41.57 -33.42
CA LYS A 353 23.93 42.73 -32.62
C LYS A 353 22.80 43.71 -32.26
N GLY A 354 22.97 44.44 -31.15
CA GLY A 354 22.64 45.87 -31.08
C GLY A 354 21.51 46.32 -30.12
N THR A 355 21.92 47.08 -29.09
CA THR A 355 21.23 48.24 -28.46
C THR A 355 19.85 48.12 -27.78
N CYS A 356 19.84 48.65 -26.56
CA CYS A 356 18.68 48.99 -25.73
C CYS A 356 17.84 50.12 -26.33
N ARG A 357 16.50 49.98 -26.44
CA ARG A 357 15.44 50.90 -25.92
C ARG A 357 14.04 50.65 -26.50
N LYS A 358 13.05 50.95 -25.64
CA LYS A 358 11.62 51.28 -25.85
C LYS A 358 10.58 50.14 -25.98
N ARG A 359 9.62 50.17 -25.04
CA ARG A 359 8.28 49.58 -25.15
C ARG A 359 7.51 50.29 -26.27
N GLN A 360 6.83 49.54 -27.12
CA GLN A 360 5.67 50.00 -27.87
C GLN A 360 4.58 48.92 -27.90
N HIS A 361 3.36 49.41 -27.75
CA HIS A 361 2.07 48.76 -27.74
C HIS A 361 1.49 48.86 -29.16
N GLU A 362 0.92 47.78 -29.71
CA GLU A 362 -0.31 47.76 -30.55
C GLU A 362 -0.59 46.36 -31.15
N ASP A 363 -1.86 45.99 -31.00
CA ASP A 363 -2.77 45.11 -31.75
C ASP A 363 -2.39 43.74 -32.37
N ARG A 364 -2.92 42.71 -31.68
CA ARG A 364 -4.03 41.82 -32.06
C ARG A 364 -4.09 41.15 -33.46
N HIS A 365 -4.30 39.83 -33.35
CA HIS A 365 -4.82 38.85 -34.31
C HIS A 365 -3.84 38.24 -35.34
N THR A 366 -3.28 37.07 -34.97
CA THR A 366 -3.24 35.82 -35.78
C THR A 366 -2.32 34.76 -35.11
N ASP A 367 -2.80 33.92 -34.17
CA ASP A 367 -1.97 32.78 -33.71
C ASP A 367 -2.72 31.52 -33.20
N ASP A 368 -3.93 31.24 -33.70
CA ASP A 368 -4.64 30.00 -33.31
C ASP A 368 -4.05 28.74 -33.98
N ARG A 369 -3.29 28.91 -35.07
CA ARG A 369 -2.77 27.78 -35.87
C ARG A 369 -1.48 27.16 -35.32
N GLN A 370 -0.71 27.88 -34.49
CA GLN A 370 0.53 27.36 -33.90
C GLN A 370 0.32 26.69 -32.53
N LEU A 371 -0.73 27.09 -31.79
CA LEU A 371 -1.14 26.46 -30.53
C LEU A 371 -1.56 24.99 -30.74
N PHE A 372 -2.31 24.70 -31.81
CA PHE A 372 -2.72 23.34 -32.16
C PHE A 372 -1.54 22.42 -32.54
N LYS A 373 -0.51 22.95 -33.21
CA LYS A 373 0.68 22.17 -33.59
C LYS A 373 1.56 21.83 -32.37
N ARG A 374 1.71 22.76 -31.42
CA ARG A 374 2.46 22.52 -30.16
C ARG A 374 1.74 21.58 -29.20
N MET A 375 0.41 21.64 -29.16
CA MET A 375 -0.40 20.74 -28.34
C MET A 375 -0.34 19.30 -28.89
N LYS A 376 -0.36 19.13 -30.22
CA LYS A 376 -0.21 17.82 -30.89
C LYS A 376 1.17 17.19 -30.65
N HIS A 377 2.25 17.98 -30.69
CA HIS A 377 3.61 17.47 -30.50
C HIS A 377 3.93 17.11 -29.03
N ASN A 378 3.38 17.85 -28.06
CA ASN A 378 3.53 17.49 -26.64
C ASN A 378 2.67 16.29 -26.24
N LEU A 379 1.48 16.14 -26.85
CA LEU A 379 0.63 14.97 -26.62
C LEU A 379 1.28 13.70 -27.20
N MET A 380 1.86 13.77 -28.40
CA MET A 380 2.60 12.65 -29.01
C MET A 380 3.78 12.19 -28.14
N ARG A 381 4.54 13.13 -27.57
CA ARG A 381 5.73 12.83 -26.74
C ARG A 381 5.40 12.28 -25.35
N VAL A 382 4.21 12.60 -24.81
CA VAL A 382 3.69 12.02 -23.55
C VAL A 382 3.11 10.63 -23.78
N LEU A 383 2.64 10.32 -25.01
CA LEU A 383 2.21 8.98 -25.39
C LEU A 383 3.40 8.04 -25.66
N ASP A 384 4.47 8.48 -26.34
CA ASP A 384 5.63 7.63 -26.64
C ASP A 384 6.40 7.19 -25.38
N SER A 385 6.52 8.06 -24.36
CA SER A 385 7.19 7.71 -23.10
C SER A 385 6.40 6.72 -22.24
N LYS A 386 5.13 6.44 -22.57
CA LYS A 386 4.28 5.47 -21.89
C LYS A 386 4.16 4.14 -22.65
N MET A 387 4.86 3.97 -23.77
CA MET A 387 4.87 2.72 -24.53
C MET A 387 5.87 1.68 -24.00
N MET A 388 6.62 1.96 -22.93
CA MET A 388 7.61 1.06 -22.34
C MET A 388 7.34 0.83 -20.84
N ASP A 389 6.16 0.34 -20.50
CA ASP A 389 5.89 -0.26 -19.18
C ASP A 389 4.87 -1.40 -19.34
N PRO A 390 5.31 -2.68 -19.31
CA PRO A 390 4.43 -3.84 -19.48
C PRO A 390 3.39 -4.05 -18.37
N HIS A 391 3.38 -3.25 -17.28
CA HIS A 391 2.50 -3.51 -16.13
C HIS A 391 1.50 -2.40 -15.74
N HIS A 392 1.23 -1.42 -16.61
CA HIS A 392 0.11 -0.49 -16.39
C HIS A 392 -1.23 -1.06 -16.91
N SER A 393 -2.09 -1.53 -16.00
CA SER A 393 -3.48 -1.95 -16.28
C SER A 393 -4.36 -0.73 -16.61
N MET A 394 -4.23 -0.20 -17.82
CA MET A 394 -5.04 0.93 -18.29
C MET A 394 -6.46 0.48 -18.65
N ASN A 395 -7.47 1.19 -18.14
CA ASN A 395 -8.88 0.95 -18.45
C ASN A 395 -9.14 1.09 -19.96
N SER A 396 -9.85 0.11 -20.56
CA SER A 396 -10.13 0.01 -22.00
C SER A 396 -10.83 1.23 -22.58
N LEU A 397 -11.68 1.91 -21.80
CA LEU A 397 -12.31 3.18 -22.22
C LEU A 397 -11.27 4.28 -22.45
N ILE A 398 -10.28 4.37 -21.55
CA ILE A 398 -9.22 5.37 -21.64
C ILE A 398 -8.33 5.06 -22.84
N ARG A 399 -8.00 3.78 -23.04
CA ARG A 399 -7.18 3.34 -24.18
C ARG A 399 -7.89 3.58 -25.51
N LEU A 400 -9.18 3.30 -25.60
CA LEU A 400 -9.94 3.56 -26.82
C LEU A 400 -10.07 5.07 -27.12
N ASN A 401 -10.30 5.91 -26.10
CA ASN A 401 -10.36 7.36 -26.29
C ASN A 401 -8.98 7.98 -26.63
N GLN A 402 -7.88 7.31 -26.27
CA GLN A 402 -6.53 7.71 -26.71
C GLN A 402 -6.31 7.40 -28.20
N VAL A 403 -6.75 6.23 -28.67
CA VAL A 403 -6.61 5.83 -30.07
C VAL A 403 -7.57 6.61 -30.96
N HIS A 404 -8.81 6.83 -30.50
CA HIS A 404 -9.85 7.53 -31.23
C HIS A 404 -10.52 8.59 -30.33
N PRO A 405 -9.93 9.81 -30.24
CA PRO A 405 -10.52 10.90 -29.47
C PRO A 405 -11.83 11.38 -30.10
N GLY A 406 -12.84 11.64 -29.26
CA GLY A 406 -14.12 12.21 -29.69
C GLY A 406 -15.19 11.19 -30.10
N LEU A 407 -15.01 9.90 -29.79
CA LEU A 407 -16.03 8.87 -30.02
C LEU A 407 -17.30 9.11 -29.20
N GLN A 408 -18.45 9.01 -29.86
CA GLN A 408 -19.75 9.16 -29.23
C GLN A 408 -20.38 7.79 -28.97
N TYR A 409 -20.62 7.50 -27.69
CA TYR A 409 -21.33 6.29 -27.28
C TYR A 409 -22.83 6.58 -27.22
N LYS A 410 -23.63 5.77 -27.91
CA LYS A 410 -25.08 5.86 -27.95
C LYS A 410 -25.69 4.74 -27.11
N LEU A 411 -26.68 5.07 -26.27
CA LEU A 411 -27.48 4.08 -25.56
C LEU A 411 -28.56 3.59 -26.53
N LEU A 412 -28.56 2.30 -26.84
CA LEU A 412 -29.53 1.69 -27.77
C LEU A 412 -30.76 1.18 -27.03
N SER A 413 -30.55 0.50 -25.90
CA SER A 413 -31.66 -0.03 -25.11
C SER A 413 -31.34 -0.10 -23.62
N GLN A 414 -32.40 -0.02 -22.83
CA GLN A 414 -32.40 -0.34 -21.40
C GLN A 414 -33.55 -1.32 -21.18
N SER A 415 -33.22 -2.55 -20.78
CA SER A 415 -34.18 -3.63 -20.55
C SER A 415 -33.91 -4.31 -19.20
N GLY A 416 -34.73 -5.29 -18.85
CA GLY A 416 -34.60 -6.03 -17.58
C GLY A 416 -35.36 -5.39 -16.40
N PRO A 417 -35.53 -6.14 -15.30
CA PRO A 417 -36.24 -5.66 -14.12
C PRO A 417 -35.45 -4.56 -13.40
N VAL A 418 -36.13 -3.73 -12.61
CA VAL A 418 -35.53 -2.57 -11.91
C VAL A 418 -34.34 -2.98 -11.03
N HIS A 419 -34.36 -4.20 -10.47
CA HIS A 419 -33.28 -4.74 -9.63
C HIS A 419 -32.14 -5.39 -10.44
N ALA A 420 -32.28 -5.59 -11.75
CA ALA A 420 -31.25 -6.14 -12.63
C ALA A 420 -31.36 -5.55 -14.06
N PRO A 421 -31.10 -4.23 -14.22
CA PRO A 421 -31.20 -3.58 -15.52
C PRO A 421 -30.03 -3.99 -16.44
N VAL A 422 -30.34 -4.17 -17.72
CA VAL A 422 -29.38 -4.43 -18.79
C VAL A 422 -29.36 -3.21 -19.70
N PHE A 423 -28.19 -2.60 -19.84
CA PHE A 423 -27.96 -1.45 -20.72
C PHE A 423 -27.14 -1.88 -21.92
N THR A 424 -27.61 -1.56 -23.12
CA THR A 424 -26.90 -1.86 -24.36
C THR A 424 -26.39 -0.58 -25.00
N MET A 425 -25.08 -0.49 -25.16
CA MET A 425 -24.39 0.67 -25.70
C MET A 425 -23.80 0.35 -27.07
N SER A 426 -23.71 1.34 -27.94
CA SER A 426 -22.99 1.24 -29.21
C SER A 426 -22.06 2.41 -29.47
N VAL A 427 -21.05 2.17 -30.30
CA VAL A 427 -20.12 3.18 -30.80
C VAL A 427 -19.81 2.89 -32.27
N ASP A 428 -19.74 3.93 -33.08
CA ASP A 428 -19.31 3.83 -34.47
C ASP A 428 -17.82 4.17 -34.56
N VAL A 429 -17.02 3.24 -35.06
CA VAL A 429 -15.59 3.42 -35.30
C VAL A 429 -15.30 2.98 -36.73
N HIS A 430 -14.88 3.94 -37.56
CA HIS A 430 -14.45 3.70 -38.95
C HIS A 430 -15.57 3.11 -39.84
N GLY A 431 -16.82 3.50 -39.60
CA GLY A 431 -17.98 3.03 -40.36
C GLY A 431 -18.49 1.66 -39.90
N THR A 432 -17.91 1.11 -38.82
CA THR A 432 -18.36 -0.14 -38.19
C THR A 432 -18.98 0.18 -36.82
N VAL A 433 -20.23 -0.23 -36.63
CA VAL A 433 -20.95 -0.05 -35.37
C VAL A 433 -20.69 -1.25 -34.46
N TYR A 434 -20.12 -0.99 -33.29
CA TYR A 434 -19.86 -1.99 -32.26
C TYR A 434 -20.85 -1.84 -31.12
N GLU A 435 -21.44 -2.96 -30.70
CA GLU A 435 -22.47 -3.02 -29.66
C GLU A 435 -22.11 -4.03 -28.58
N ALA A 436 -22.37 -3.66 -27.31
CA ALA A 436 -22.22 -4.53 -26.15
C ALA A 436 -23.14 -4.09 -24.99
N SER A 437 -23.52 -5.05 -24.15
CA SER A 437 -24.40 -4.84 -23.00
C SER A 437 -23.66 -4.91 -21.66
N GLY A 438 -24.27 -4.37 -20.61
CA GLY A 438 -23.75 -4.43 -19.25
C GLY A 438 -24.81 -4.10 -18.20
N THR A 439 -24.56 -4.50 -16.97
CA THR A 439 -25.45 -4.27 -15.79
C THR A 439 -25.60 -2.79 -15.41
N SER A 440 -24.74 -1.92 -15.96
CA SER A 440 -24.82 -0.47 -15.81
C SER A 440 -24.39 0.22 -17.11
N LYS A 441 -24.78 1.48 -17.30
CA LYS A 441 -24.29 2.30 -18.43
C LYS A 441 -22.76 2.38 -18.48
N LYS A 442 -22.08 2.30 -17.33
CA LYS A 442 -20.62 2.36 -17.21
C LYS A 442 -19.97 1.06 -17.67
N THR A 443 -20.48 -0.08 -17.22
CA THR A 443 -19.98 -1.41 -17.62
C THR A 443 -20.27 -1.69 -19.08
N ALA A 444 -21.47 -1.33 -19.58
CA ALA A 444 -21.80 -1.44 -21.00
C ALA A 444 -20.84 -0.64 -21.90
N LYS A 445 -20.54 0.62 -21.55
CA LYS A 445 -19.52 1.42 -22.27
C LYS A 445 -18.14 0.78 -22.26
N LEU A 446 -17.73 0.20 -21.13
CA LEU A 446 -16.45 -0.48 -21.00
C LEU A 446 -16.37 -1.72 -21.90
N GLN A 447 -17.44 -2.52 -21.94
CA GLN A 447 -17.54 -3.71 -22.79
C GLN A 447 -17.51 -3.36 -24.29
N VAL A 448 -18.20 -2.30 -24.69
CA VAL A 448 -18.12 -1.76 -26.06
C VAL A 448 -16.68 -1.37 -26.39
N ALA A 449 -16.00 -0.66 -25.48
CA ALA A 449 -14.63 -0.22 -25.71
C ALA A 449 -13.63 -1.38 -25.83
N LEU A 450 -13.81 -2.44 -25.04
CA LEU A 450 -13.05 -3.69 -25.14
C LEU A 450 -13.22 -4.35 -26.52
N LYS A 451 -14.48 -4.50 -26.96
CA LYS A 451 -14.82 -5.12 -28.24
C LYS A 451 -14.21 -4.39 -29.44
N VAL A 452 -14.21 -3.05 -29.39
CA VAL A 452 -13.58 -2.21 -30.41
C VAL A 452 -12.06 -2.37 -30.40
N LEU A 453 -11.40 -2.33 -29.24
CA LEU A 453 -9.95 -2.47 -29.15
C LEU A 453 -9.46 -3.84 -29.66
N GLN A 454 -10.24 -4.90 -29.38
CA GLN A 454 -9.98 -6.24 -29.89
C GLN A 454 -10.09 -6.29 -31.42
N ALA A 455 -11.13 -5.65 -32.00
CA ALA A 455 -11.30 -5.58 -33.45
C ALA A 455 -10.20 -4.76 -34.15
N LEU A 456 -9.61 -3.79 -33.45
CA LEU A 456 -8.50 -2.97 -33.94
C LEU A 456 -7.11 -3.62 -33.75
N GLY A 457 -7.05 -4.87 -33.26
CA GLY A 457 -5.80 -5.64 -33.13
C GLY A 457 -4.94 -5.26 -31.92
N TYR A 458 -5.48 -4.53 -30.93
CA TYR A 458 -4.77 -4.29 -29.68
C TYR A 458 -4.89 -5.50 -28.75
N PRO A 459 -3.79 -5.99 -28.14
CA PRO A 459 -3.85 -7.13 -27.22
C PRO A 459 -4.70 -6.75 -25.99
N ALA A 460 -5.90 -7.32 -25.91
CA ALA A 460 -6.75 -7.22 -24.75
C ALA A 460 -6.18 -8.14 -23.67
N VAL A 461 -5.52 -7.58 -22.67
CA VAL A 461 -5.15 -8.31 -21.45
C VAL A 461 -6.47 -8.68 -20.74
N PHE A 462 -6.78 -9.97 -20.67
CA PHE A 462 -7.98 -10.46 -20.00
C PHE A 462 -7.76 -10.65 -18.49
N ASN A 463 -8.80 -10.23 -17.75
CA ASN A 463 -9.23 -10.56 -16.39
C ASN A 463 -8.43 -10.06 -15.18
N VAL A 464 -8.95 -8.98 -14.58
CA VAL A 464 -9.15 -8.91 -13.13
C VAL A 464 -10.66 -8.98 -12.90
N ASP A 465 -11.09 -9.87 -12.01
CA ASP A 465 -12.45 -10.27 -11.64
C ASP A 465 -13.56 -9.21 -11.87
N LEU A 466 -14.50 -9.56 -12.74
CA LEU A 466 -15.69 -8.75 -13.05
C LEU A 466 -16.85 -8.96 -12.06
N ASP A 467 -16.73 -9.89 -11.10
CA ASP A 467 -17.79 -10.18 -10.12
C ASP A 467 -17.63 -9.46 -8.77
N SER A 468 -16.49 -8.82 -8.49
CA SER A 468 -16.20 -8.21 -7.17
C SER A 468 -16.69 -6.77 -6.97
N LEU A 469 -17.48 -6.21 -7.89
CA LEU A 469 -18.11 -4.88 -7.74
C LEU A 469 -19.62 -4.94 -7.45
N SER A 470 -20.14 -6.11 -7.07
CA SER A 470 -21.56 -6.32 -6.74
C SER A 470 -21.90 -6.27 -5.26
N ALA A 471 -20.91 -6.08 -4.36
CA ALA A 471 -21.14 -6.02 -2.93
C ALA A 471 -20.65 -4.69 -2.35
N ASP A 472 -21.53 -3.70 -2.33
CA ASP A 472 -21.60 -2.75 -1.22
C ASP A 472 -22.96 -2.02 -1.26
N GLU A 473 -23.58 -1.91 -0.07
CA GLU A 473 -24.89 -1.34 0.29
C GLU A 473 -25.94 -2.38 0.70
N ARG A 474 -25.84 -2.85 1.96
CA ARG A 474 -26.90 -2.76 3.01
C ARG A 474 -26.59 -3.72 4.17
N SER A 475 -26.07 -3.16 5.26
CA SER A 475 -26.29 -3.69 6.60
C SER A 475 -26.72 -2.54 7.51
N ASP A 476 -27.79 -2.79 8.27
CA ASP A 476 -28.20 -2.15 9.52
C ASP A 476 -29.58 -1.45 9.50
N GLY A 477 -30.63 -2.28 9.52
CA GLY A 477 -31.82 -2.12 10.38
C GLY A 477 -32.11 -3.53 10.93
N GLU A 478 -32.47 -3.79 12.19
CA GLU A 478 -33.15 -3.02 13.22
C GLU A 478 -32.72 -3.54 14.61
N GLY A 479 -32.93 -2.72 15.65
CA GLY A 479 -32.99 -3.25 17.00
C GLY A 479 -32.93 -2.22 18.11
N ARG A 480 -34.04 -1.49 18.38
CA ARG A 480 -34.47 -1.15 19.75
C ARG A 480 -35.80 -0.36 19.78
N ASN A 481 -36.84 -1.09 20.17
CA ASN A 481 -37.96 -0.76 21.06
C ASN A 481 -38.41 0.71 21.18
N HIS A 482 -39.66 0.94 20.74
CA HIS A 482 -40.53 1.99 21.25
C HIS A 482 -40.91 1.74 22.72
N ARG A 483 -40.83 2.79 23.55
CA ARG A 483 -41.75 3.04 24.66
C ARG A 483 -42.28 4.48 24.52
N SER A 484 -43.61 4.55 24.45
CA SER A 484 -44.57 5.58 24.90
C SER A 484 -44.12 7.05 24.99
N ASP A 485 -44.81 7.93 24.25
CA ASP A 485 -45.69 8.97 24.81
C ASP A 485 -46.29 9.85 23.68
N ARG A 486 -47.61 9.76 23.48
CA ARG A 486 -48.64 10.76 23.86
C ARG A 486 -48.59 12.11 23.11
N ASN A 487 -49.50 12.17 22.13
CA ASN A 487 -50.68 13.06 22.10
C ASN A 487 -50.61 14.49 21.52
N ARG A 488 -51.72 14.81 20.84
CA ARG A 488 -52.29 16.12 20.40
C ARG A 488 -51.79 16.69 19.06
N MET A 489 -52.53 16.54 17.95
CA MET A 489 -53.86 17.10 17.58
C MET A 489 -53.85 18.63 17.45
N SER A 490 -53.97 19.16 16.24
CA SER A 490 -55.17 19.92 15.77
C SER A 490 -54.97 20.56 14.39
N THR A 491 -55.61 19.91 13.41
CA THR A 491 -56.66 20.40 12.47
C THR A 491 -56.90 21.90 12.20
N ILE A 492 -57.36 22.13 10.95
CA ILE A 492 -58.22 23.22 10.39
C ILE A 492 -57.47 24.40 9.75
N SER A 493 -57.82 24.96 8.60
CA SER A 493 -58.66 24.58 7.45
C SER A 493 -58.47 25.67 6.37
N SER A 494 -58.53 25.25 5.11
CA SER A 494 -59.21 25.86 3.96
C SER A 494 -59.22 27.39 3.75
N ARG A 495 -58.79 27.80 2.54
CA ARG A 495 -59.63 28.63 1.66
C ARG A 495 -59.26 28.51 0.17
N ASN A 496 -60.31 28.34 -0.64
CA ASN A 496 -60.38 28.46 -2.11
C ASN A 496 -60.09 29.92 -2.53
N SER A 497 -59.88 30.36 -3.78
CA SER A 497 -60.49 29.96 -5.06
C SER A 497 -59.92 30.78 -6.25
N VAL A 498 -60.10 30.23 -7.46
CA VAL A 498 -60.34 30.88 -8.77
C VAL A 498 -59.16 31.36 -9.64
N THR A 499 -59.16 30.71 -10.81
CA THR A 499 -58.58 30.87 -12.15
C THR A 499 -58.23 32.27 -12.68
N SER A 500 -57.15 32.33 -13.47
CA SER A 500 -57.16 32.89 -14.84
C SER A 500 -55.94 32.39 -15.64
N THR A 501 -56.18 32.08 -16.89
CA THR A 501 -55.26 31.55 -17.91
C THR A 501 -54.29 32.62 -18.41
N ASP A 502 -53.00 32.30 -18.54
CA ASP A 502 -52.16 32.85 -19.60
C ASP A 502 -50.95 31.95 -19.87
N THR A 503 -50.77 31.58 -21.14
CA THR A 503 -49.64 30.82 -21.67
C THR A 503 -48.38 31.69 -21.73
N HIS A 504 -47.30 31.32 -21.04
CA HIS A 504 -45.94 31.75 -21.40
C HIS A 504 -44.85 30.77 -20.92
N GLU A 505 -43.78 30.75 -21.69
CA GLU A 505 -42.73 29.74 -21.82
C GLU A 505 -41.89 29.43 -20.56
N SER A 506 -41.37 28.21 -20.55
CA SER A 506 -40.37 27.65 -19.65
C SER A 506 -39.10 28.49 -19.50
N ARG A 507 -38.74 28.88 -18.27
CA ARG A 507 -37.36 29.26 -17.90
C ARG A 507 -36.96 28.68 -16.54
N THR A 508 -36.02 27.73 -16.58
CA THR A 508 -35.25 27.25 -15.43
C THR A 508 -34.38 28.41 -14.89
N PRO A 509 -34.34 28.70 -13.57
CA PRO A 509 -33.46 29.74 -13.07
C PRO A 509 -32.01 29.26 -13.16
N GLY A 510 -31.18 30.05 -13.84
CA GLY A 510 -29.74 29.83 -13.93
C GLY A 510 -29.04 30.00 -12.57
N PRO A 511 -27.76 29.63 -12.48
CA PRO A 511 -26.98 29.73 -11.25
C PRO A 511 -26.99 31.17 -10.70
N LEU A 512 -27.14 31.32 -9.38
CA LEU A 512 -27.09 32.61 -8.70
C LEU A 512 -25.67 33.20 -8.83
N LEU A 513 -25.57 34.38 -9.45
CA LEU A 513 -24.31 35.12 -9.64
C LEU A 513 -24.38 36.45 -8.88
N THR A 514 -23.24 36.96 -8.44
CA THR A 514 -23.15 38.32 -7.89
C THR A 514 -23.27 39.36 -9.01
N ALA A 515 -23.41 40.64 -8.66
CA ALA A 515 -23.46 41.74 -9.63
C ALA A 515 -22.24 41.78 -10.58
N GLY A 516 -21.12 41.15 -10.19
CA GLY A 516 -19.92 40.98 -11.02
C GLY A 516 -19.95 39.75 -11.94
N GLY A 517 -21.07 39.04 -12.06
CA GLY A 517 -21.21 37.85 -12.92
C GLY A 517 -20.43 36.63 -12.42
N LYS A 518 -19.86 36.68 -11.21
CA LYS A 518 -19.12 35.58 -10.59
C LYS A 518 -20.01 34.83 -9.60
N ASN A 519 -19.66 33.57 -9.34
CA ASN A 519 -20.27 32.82 -8.25
C ASN A 519 -19.89 33.48 -6.92
N PRO A 520 -20.85 33.77 -6.01
CA PRO A 520 -20.59 34.42 -4.73
C PRO A 520 -19.53 33.71 -3.88
N VAL A 521 -19.44 32.38 -3.96
CA VAL A 521 -18.42 31.59 -3.24
C VAL A 521 -17.02 31.88 -3.79
N MET A 522 -16.87 32.08 -5.10
CA MET A 522 -15.58 32.48 -5.68
C MET A 522 -15.19 33.88 -5.25
N GLU A 523 -16.14 34.82 -5.21
CA GLU A 523 -15.87 36.20 -4.78
C GLU A 523 -15.50 36.27 -3.28
N LEU A 524 -16.15 35.46 -2.44
CA LEU A 524 -15.79 35.31 -1.02
C LEU A 524 -14.39 34.71 -0.84
N ASN A 525 -14.03 33.68 -1.62
CA ASN A 525 -12.71 33.06 -1.55
C ASN A 525 -11.59 33.94 -2.15
N GLU A 526 -11.92 34.79 -3.14
CA GLU A 526 -11.02 35.85 -3.66
C GLU A 526 -10.77 36.93 -2.61
N LYS A 527 -11.81 37.37 -1.89
CA LYS A 527 -11.70 38.37 -0.81
C LYS A 527 -11.03 37.81 0.45
N ARG A 528 -11.18 36.52 0.75
CA ARG A 528 -10.48 35.83 1.84
C ARG A 528 -10.27 34.35 1.52
N ARG A 529 -9.01 33.95 1.39
CA ARG A 529 -8.62 32.54 1.24
C ARG A 529 -8.79 31.79 2.56
N GLY A 530 -9.43 30.62 2.52
CA GLY A 530 -9.54 29.70 3.66
C GLY A 530 -10.81 29.83 4.52
N LEU A 531 -11.90 30.39 3.97
CA LEU A 531 -13.22 30.37 4.60
C LEU A 531 -13.71 28.92 4.81
N LYS A 532 -14.19 28.62 6.02
CA LYS A 532 -14.82 27.33 6.35
C LYS A 532 -16.34 27.53 6.40
N TYR A 533 -17.06 26.70 5.65
CA TYR A 533 -18.52 26.65 5.67
C TYR A 533 -18.96 25.47 6.55
N GLN A 534 -19.85 25.73 7.50
CA GLN A 534 -20.37 24.70 8.39
C GLN A 534 -21.86 24.49 8.09
N LEU A 535 -22.26 23.22 7.95
CA LEU A 535 -23.66 22.84 7.81
C LEU A 535 -24.35 22.97 9.18
N LEU A 536 -25.35 23.84 9.27
CA LEU A 536 -26.13 24.05 10.49
C LEU A 536 -27.36 23.15 10.54
N SER A 537 -28.04 22.95 9.41
CA SER A 537 -29.19 22.05 9.34
C SER A 537 -29.44 21.55 7.93
N GLU A 538 -29.76 20.27 7.83
CA GLU A 538 -30.33 19.64 6.63
C GLU A 538 -31.78 19.28 6.95
N THR A 539 -32.73 19.75 6.13
CA THR A 539 -34.17 19.50 6.34
C THR A 539 -34.84 19.20 5.01
N GLY A 540 -35.62 18.12 4.95
CA GLY A 540 -36.36 17.72 3.76
C GLY A 540 -36.29 16.23 3.45
N GLY A 541 -37.19 15.73 2.60
CA GLY A 541 -37.21 14.35 2.14
C GLY A 541 -36.23 14.11 0.98
N SER A 542 -36.11 12.85 0.51
CA SER A 542 -35.12 12.42 -0.49
C SER A 542 -35.11 13.21 -1.81
N TYR A 543 -36.20 13.91 -2.13
CA TYR A 543 -36.37 14.69 -3.37
C TYR A 543 -36.44 16.22 -3.16
N ASP A 544 -36.40 16.72 -1.92
CA ASP A 544 -36.44 18.17 -1.63
C ASP A 544 -35.68 18.50 -0.35
N LYS A 545 -34.36 18.25 -0.38
CA LYS A 545 -33.46 18.56 0.73
C LYS A 545 -33.06 20.04 0.69
N ARG A 546 -33.22 20.72 1.81
CA ARG A 546 -32.75 22.09 2.04
C ARG A 546 -31.59 22.09 3.04
N PHE A 547 -30.57 22.88 2.73
CA PHE A 547 -29.35 22.98 3.52
C PHE A 547 -29.18 24.43 3.98
N ILE A 548 -28.90 24.61 5.28
CA ILE A 548 -28.54 25.90 5.86
C ILE A 548 -27.06 25.83 6.24
N MET A 549 -26.26 26.66 5.58
CA MET A 549 -24.81 26.74 5.79
C MET A 549 -24.46 28.10 6.41
N GLU A 550 -23.54 28.13 7.36
CA GLU A 550 -23.02 29.36 7.96
C GLU A 550 -21.52 29.52 7.68
N GLU A 551 -21.08 30.77 7.50
CA GLU A 551 -19.67 31.13 7.47
C GLU A 551 -19.32 32.00 8.69
N SER A 552 -18.16 31.76 9.28
CA SER A 552 -17.72 32.47 10.48
C SER A 552 -16.86 33.70 10.11
N LEU A 553 -17.44 34.90 10.12
CA LEU A 553 -16.72 36.17 9.95
C LEU A 553 -16.39 36.81 11.31
N TYR A 554 -15.33 36.33 11.98
CA TYR A 554 -14.76 36.91 13.22
C TYR A 554 -15.70 36.98 14.45
N LYS A 555 -15.10 36.92 15.65
CA LYS A 555 -15.83 37.01 16.93
C LYS A 555 -16.57 38.36 16.99
N HIS A 556 -17.90 38.32 17.05
CA HIS A 556 -18.84 39.46 17.13
C HIS A 556 -19.25 40.19 15.83
N THR A 557 -19.74 39.49 14.79
CA THR A 557 -20.93 39.96 14.03
C THR A 557 -21.58 38.79 13.28
N ARG A 558 -22.90 38.61 13.39
CA ARG A 558 -23.64 37.49 12.78
C ARG A 558 -24.40 37.95 11.52
N LEU A 559 -24.19 37.29 10.39
CA LEU A 559 -25.01 37.43 9.18
C LEU A 559 -25.54 36.04 8.78
N ARG A 560 -26.87 35.88 8.75
CA ARG A 560 -27.55 34.66 8.29
C ARG A 560 -27.90 34.78 6.82
N CYS A 561 -27.38 33.88 5.99
CA CYS A 561 -27.83 33.73 4.61
C CYS A 561 -28.92 32.65 4.54
N PHE A 562 -30.10 32.99 4.02
CA PHE A 562 -31.18 32.04 3.76
C PHE A 562 -31.15 31.62 2.29
N LEU A 563 -30.87 30.34 2.02
CA LEU A 563 -31.13 29.71 0.72
C LEU A 563 -32.47 28.98 0.80
N SER A 564 -33.53 29.64 0.33
CA SER A 564 -34.86 29.04 0.22
C SER A 564 -35.10 28.56 -1.20
N SER A 565 -35.16 27.25 -1.42
CA SER A 565 -35.90 26.70 -2.57
C SER A 565 -37.38 26.90 -2.29
N LYS A 566 -38.00 27.89 -2.95
CA LYS A 566 -39.46 28.08 -2.96
C LYS A 566 -40.05 27.15 -4.01
N THR A 567 -40.75 26.12 -3.55
CA THR A 567 -41.74 25.37 -4.33
C THR A 567 -42.99 26.26 -4.46
N LEU A 568 -43.21 26.85 -5.64
CA LEU A 568 -44.52 27.39 -6.02
C LEU A 568 -45.44 26.21 -6.38
N ARG A 569 -46.66 26.24 -5.84
CA ARG A 569 -47.76 25.33 -6.23
C ARG A 569 -48.20 25.60 -7.66
#